data_AF-A0A0J1BF27-F1
#
_entry.id   AF-A0A0J1BF27-F1
#
_cell.length_a   1.000
_cell.length_b   1.000
_cell.length_c   1.000
_cell.angle_alpha   90.00
_cell.angle_beta   90.00
_cell.angle_gamma   90.00
#
_symmetry.space_group_name_H-M   'P 1'
#
loop_
_entity.id
_entity.type
_entity.pdbx_description
1 polymer ?
#
loop_
_entity_poly.entity_id
_entity_poly.type
_entity_poly.pdbx_seq_one_letter_code
_entity_poly.pdbx_strand_id
1 'polypeptide(L)'
;MAVRLNVIVLRPTGEHRHFDPACDDAVGQLLGRPGLDLVLLDRIPGPNESGTERLAVESVAGDVACVAWTDAEQVSKPLGLLGKRVARVPHRRDVEAAPVQDAEPIAKLYHFDMRREGASQTILADLQALLATRQTPTFQIGAGGSAKPMRASAPAAPKAQSKVAPIQNMTPSPAKPSAAVVSPPPLTPNQATDLDALVDQLDELDL
;
A
#
# COMPACT_ATOMS: atom_id res chain seq x y z
N MET A 1 -2.08 19.12 11.95
CA MET A 1 -1.71 17.85 12.60
C MET A 1 -1.67 16.80 11.50
N ALA A 2 -0.54 16.11 11.28
CA ALA A 2 -0.44 15.13 10.19
C ALA A 2 -1.24 13.87 10.57
N VAL A 3 -2.23 13.51 9.76
CA VAL A 3 -3.02 12.29 9.97
C VAL A 3 -2.16 11.09 9.57
N ARG A 4 -2.02 10.12 10.48
CA ARG A 4 -1.32 8.85 10.25
C ARG A 4 -2.30 7.69 10.27
N LEU A 5 -2.08 6.72 9.41
CA LEU A 5 -2.78 5.45 9.37
C LEU A 5 -1.80 4.34 9.72
N ASN A 6 -2.09 3.57 10.77
CA ASN A 6 -1.30 2.40 11.11
C ASN A 6 -1.66 1.26 10.14
N VAL A 7 -0.65 0.65 9.56
CA VAL A 7 -0.77 -0.45 8.60
C VAL A 7 -0.02 -1.65 9.15
N ILE A 8 -0.75 -2.68 9.54
CA ILE A 8 -0.18 -3.96 9.96
C ILE A 8 -0.15 -4.87 8.73
N VAL A 9 1.04 -5.30 8.33
CA VAL A 9 1.23 -6.31 7.29
C VAL A 9 1.53 -7.64 7.97
N LEU A 10 0.68 -8.65 7.75
CA LEU A 10 0.90 -10.01 8.24
C LEU A 10 1.58 -10.82 7.15
N ARG A 11 2.74 -11.42 7.44
CA ARG A 11 3.39 -12.32 6.48
C ARG A 11 2.50 -13.53 6.18
N PRO A 12 2.57 -14.08 4.96
CA PRO A 12 1.89 -15.32 4.63
C PRO A 12 2.38 -16.47 5.52
N THR A 13 1.43 -17.23 6.06
CA THR A 13 1.70 -18.40 6.90
C THR A 13 1.81 -19.66 6.04
N GLY A 14 2.87 -20.45 6.18
CA GLY A 14 3.03 -21.74 5.46
C GLY A 14 4.47 -22.00 5.01
N GLU A 15 4.67 -22.90 4.04
CA GLU A 15 5.99 -23.25 3.47
C GLU A 15 6.69 -22.06 2.79
N HIS A 16 5.95 -21.01 2.43
CA HIS A 16 6.48 -19.77 1.84
C HIS A 16 6.74 -18.66 2.87
N ARG A 17 6.94 -19.00 4.16
CA ARG A 17 7.20 -18.04 5.25
C ARG A 17 8.39 -17.12 5.03
N HIS A 18 9.38 -17.56 4.25
CA HIS A 18 10.67 -16.87 4.13
C HIS A 18 10.81 -16.00 2.88
N PHE A 19 9.97 -16.20 1.86
CA PHE A 19 10.03 -15.41 0.63
C PHE A 19 8.71 -15.52 -0.14
N ASP A 20 7.82 -14.56 0.10
CA ASP A 20 6.67 -14.35 -0.77
C ASP A 20 6.90 -13.03 -1.54
N PRO A 21 7.13 -13.09 -2.87
CA PRO A 21 7.42 -11.90 -3.65
C PRO A 21 6.25 -10.90 -3.65
N ALA A 22 5.00 -11.35 -3.44
CA ALA A 22 3.86 -10.46 -3.30
C ALA A 22 3.86 -9.72 -1.97
N CYS A 23 4.40 -10.35 -0.91
CA CYS A 23 4.60 -9.70 0.38
C CYS A 23 5.71 -8.65 0.30
N ASP A 24 6.85 -8.99 -0.28
CA ASP A 24 7.97 -8.05 -0.41
C ASP A 24 7.64 -6.88 -1.34
N ASP A 25 6.89 -7.12 -2.43
CA ASP A 25 6.36 -6.06 -3.29
C ASP A 25 5.39 -5.15 -2.52
N ALA A 26 4.46 -5.70 -1.75
CA ALA A 26 3.54 -4.90 -0.93
C ALA A 26 4.27 -4.08 0.13
N VAL A 27 5.21 -4.68 0.86
CA VAL A 27 6.02 -3.97 1.87
C VAL A 27 6.87 -2.90 1.20
N GLY A 28 7.56 -3.21 0.10
CA GLY A 28 8.39 -2.25 -0.64
C GLY A 28 7.60 -1.06 -1.17
N GLN A 29 6.36 -1.29 -1.63
CA GLN A 29 5.48 -0.21 -2.09
C GLN A 29 4.99 0.69 -0.94
N LEU A 30 4.75 0.13 0.24
CA LEU A 30 4.21 0.86 1.40
C LEU A 30 5.32 1.50 2.26
N LEU A 31 6.54 0.99 2.21
CA LEU A 31 7.66 1.50 2.99
C LEU A 31 8.00 2.95 2.59
N GLY A 32 8.20 3.80 3.59
CA GLY A 32 8.58 5.20 3.38
C GLY A 32 7.46 6.10 2.85
N ARG A 33 6.22 5.61 2.77
CA ARG A 33 5.08 6.43 2.33
C ARG A 33 4.62 7.39 3.42
N PRO A 34 4.42 8.69 3.09
CA PRO A 34 4.03 9.68 4.07
C PRO A 34 2.63 9.37 4.61
N GLY A 35 2.49 9.42 5.94
CA GLY A 35 1.20 9.20 6.62
C GLY A 35 0.82 7.73 6.82
N LEU A 36 1.60 6.78 6.32
CA LEU A 36 1.45 5.35 6.63
C LEU A 36 2.51 4.93 7.65
N ASP A 37 2.09 4.31 8.75
CA ASP A 37 2.99 3.74 9.74
C ASP A 37 2.96 2.22 9.63
N LEU A 38 4.05 1.62 9.16
CA LEU A 38 4.08 0.21 8.80
C LEU A 38 4.61 -0.64 9.95
N VAL A 39 3.86 -1.69 10.30
CA VAL A 39 4.30 -2.74 11.21
C VAL A 39 4.21 -4.08 10.49
N LEU A 40 5.35 -4.73 10.29
CA LEU A 40 5.43 -6.06 9.71
C LEU A 40 5.45 -7.10 10.83
N LEU A 41 4.53 -8.06 10.79
CA LEU A 41 4.44 -9.15 11.77
C LEU A 41 4.37 -10.49 11.03
N ASP A 42 4.90 -11.54 11.64
CA ASP A 42 4.73 -12.89 11.09
C ASP A 42 3.34 -13.44 11.43
N ARG A 43 2.86 -13.13 12.63
CA ARG A 43 1.51 -13.43 13.10
C ARG A 43 1.04 -12.41 14.13
N ILE A 44 -0.25 -12.46 14.46
CA ILE A 44 -0.74 -11.74 15.64
C ILE A 44 -0.50 -12.61 16.87
N PRO A 45 0.21 -12.11 17.89
CA PRO A 45 0.52 -12.89 19.08
C PRO A 45 -0.74 -13.24 19.87
N GLY A 46 -0.69 -14.37 20.57
CA GLY A 46 -1.76 -14.77 21.49
C GLY A 46 -1.83 -13.89 22.75
N PRO A 47 -2.94 -13.93 23.51
CA PRO A 47 -3.11 -13.10 24.72
C PRO A 47 -2.08 -13.36 25.83
N ASN A 48 -1.57 -14.60 25.90
CA ASN A 48 -0.59 -15.03 26.91
C ASN A 48 0.84 -15.05 26.38
N GLU A 49 1.05 -14.64 25.13
CA GLU A 49 2.36 -14.58 24.53
C GLU A 49 3.04 -13.27 24.92
N SER A 50 4.27 -13.35 25.42
CA SER A 50 5.11 -12.19 25.70
C SER A 50 6.26 -12.21 24.72
N GLY A 51 6.23 -11.30 23.75
CA GLY A 51 7.22 -11.21 22.68
C GLY A 51 7.26 -9.81 22.07
N THR A 52 8.22 -9.58 21.18
CA THR A 52 8.39 -8.30 20.46
C THR A 52 7.18 -7.96 19.60
N GLU A 53 6.54 -8.96 18.99
CA GLU A 53 5.29 -8.78 18.22
C GLU A 53 4.16 -8.20 19.08
N ARG A 54 4.09 -8.59 20.36
CA ARG A 54 3.07 -8.06 21.28
C ARG A 54 3.28 -6.59 21.54
N LEU A 55 4.52 -6.18 21.82
CA LEU A 55 4.85 -4.77 22.01
C LEU A 55 4.57 -3.95 20.75
N ALA A 56 4.82 -4.53 19.56
CA ALA A 56 4.51 -3.89 18.28
C ALA A 56 2.99 -3.72 18.07
N VAL A 57 2.16 -4.71 18.41
CA VAL A 57 0.70 -4.57 18.35
C VAL A 57 0.17 -3.60 19.41
N GLU A 58 0.74 -3.61 20.62
CA GLU A 58 0.35 -2.72 21.70
C GLU A 58 0.66 -1.25 21.39
N SER A 59 1.79 -0.98 20.72
CA SER A 59 2.20 0.38 20.33
C SER A 59 1.29 1.01 19.28
N VAL A 60 0.59 0.21 18.47
CA VAL A 60 -0.33 0.67 17.43
C VAL A 60 -1.59 1.29 18.06
N ALA A 61 -1.75 2.60 17.98
CA ALA A 61 -2.87 3.31 18.59
C ALA A 61 -3.89 3.82 17.55
N GLY A 62 -5.19 3.69 17.85
CA GLY A 62 -6.28 4.18 17.00
C GLY A 62 -6.64 3.22 15.86
N ASP A 63 -7.17 3.78 14.77
CA ASP A 63 -7.61 3.01 13.60
C ASP A 63 -6.42 2.28 12.93
N VAL A 64 -6.71 1.06 12.46
CA VAL A 64 -5.74 0.13 11.87
C VAL A 64 -6.22 -0.32 10.51
N ALA A 65 -5.33 -0.30 9.53
CA ALA A 65 -5.43 -1.09 8.33
C ALA A 65 -4.62 -2.37 8.49
N CYS A 66 -5.20 -3.52 8.17
CA CYS A 66 -4.51 -4.81 8.20
C CYS A 66 -4.46 -5.40 6.79
N VAL A 67 -3.26 -5.69 6.32
CA VAL A 67 -2.97 -6.34 5.04
C VAL A 67 -2.52 -7.76 5.34
N ALA A 68 -3.30 -8.76 4.95
CA ALA A 68 -3.06 -10.15 5.34
C ALA A 68 -3.47 -11.16 4.26
N TRP A 69 -2.92 -12.38 4.36
CA TRP A 69 -3.28 -13.55 3.55
C TRP A 69 -4.27 -14.48 4.26
N THR A 70 -4.89 -13.99 5.33
CA THR A 70 -5.86 -14.71 6.16
C THR A 70 -7.14 -13.90 6.23
N ASP A 71 -8.23 -14.56 6.64
CA ASP A 71 -9.53 -13.90 6.74
C ASP A 71 -9.54 -12.86 7.88
N ALA A 72 -10.34 -11.79 7.70
CA ALA A 72 -10.49 -10.71 8.68
C ALA A 72 -10.81 -11.19 10.10
N GLU A 73 -11.61 -12.27 10.24
CA GLU A 73 -11.98 -12.85 11.53
C GLU A 73 -10.80 -13.48 12.28
N GLN A 74 -9.82 -14.00 11.54
CA GLN A 74 -8.59 -14.55 12.12
C GLN A 74 -7.65 -13.44 12.63
N VAL A 75 -7.84 -12.22 12.15
CA VAL A 75 -7.08 -11.02 12.54
C VAL A 75 -7.78 -10.28 13.68
N SER A 76 -9.09 -10.06 13.57
CA SER A 76 -9.88 -9.28 14.54
C SER A 76 -9.92 -9.93 15.92
N LYS A 77 -10.06 -11.27 15.97
CA LYS A 77 -10.20 -12.01 17.22
C LYS A 77 -8.94 -11.95 18.09
N PRO A 78 -7.72 -12.22 17.59
CA PRO A 78 -6.49 -12.03 18.36
C PRO A 78 -6.27 -10.57 18.79
N LEU A 79 -6.55 -9.58 17.93
CA LEU A 79 -6.46 -8.17 18.30
C LEU A 79 -7.41 -7.81 19.47
N GLY A 80 -8.64 -8.32 19.42
CA GLY A 80 -9.60 -8.18 20.51
C GLY A 80 -9.10 -8.77 21.83
N LEU A 81 -8.47 -9.95 21.77
CA LEU A 81 -7.86 -10.61 22.94
C LEU A 81 -6.67 -9.85 23.51
N LEU A 82 -5.94 -9.09 22.69
CA LEU A 82 -4.86 -8.18 23.11
C LEU A 82 -5.38 -6.85 23.68
N GLY A 83 -6.70 -6.72 23.88
CA GLY A 83 -7.32 -5.51 24.42
C GLY A 83 -7.52 -4.39 23.39
N LYS A 84 -7.20 -4.62 22.11
CA LYS A 84 -7.55 -3.71 21.02
C LYS A 84 -9.00 -3.98 20.60
N ARG A 85 -9.94 -3.19 21.14
CA ARG A 85 -11.34 -3.23 20.69
C ARG A 85 -11.45 -2.60 19.31
N VAL A 86 -11.17 -3.40 18.29
CA VAL A 86 -11.28 -3.01 16.88
C VAL A 86 -12.55 -3.60 16.28
N ALA A 87 -13.21 -2.83 15.43
CA ALA A 87 -14.36 -3.31 14.68
C ALA A 87 -14.12 -3.18 13.18
N ARG A 88 -14.40 -4.25 12.43
CA ARG A 88 -14.25 -4.28 10.98
C ARG A 88 -15.21 -3.27 10.35
N VAL A 89 -14.71 -2.38 9.50
CA VAL A 89 -15.51 -1.34 8.86
C VAL A 89 -15.55 -1.59 7.36
N PRO A 90 -16.72 -1.42 6.70
CA PRO A 90 -16.80 -1.53 5.26
C PRO A 90 -15.98 -0.47 4.55
N HIS A 91 -15.25 -0.91 3.53
CA HIS A 91 -14.49 -0.05 2.63
C HIS A 91 -14.53 -0.60 1.21
N ARG A 92 -13.90 0.09 0.26
CA ARG A 92 -14.03 -0.19 -1.18
C ARG A 92 -13.72 -1.64 -1.57
N ARG A 93 -12.79 -2.31 -0.88
CA ARG A 93 -12.45 -3.73 -1.16
C ARG A 93 -13.09 -4.71 -0.19
N ASP A 94 -13.79 -4.21 0.81
CA ASP A 94 -14.42 -5.01 1.85
C ASP A 94 -15.84 -4.48 2.11
N VAL A 95 -16.71 -4.66 1.11
CA VAL A 95 -18.11 -4.21 1.17
C VAL A 95 -18.95 -5.11 2.08
N GLU A 96 -18.52 -6.37 2.25
CA GLU A 96 -19.21 -7.38 3.06
C GLU A 96 -18.94 -7.23 4.57
N ALA A 97 -18.05 -6.33 4.98
CA ALA A 97 -17.85 -6.03 6.39
C ALA A 97 -19.15 -5.53 7.02
N ALA A 98 -19.60 -6.21 8.07
CA ALA A 98 -20.75 -5.78 8.84
C ALA A 98 -20.47 -4.38 9.44
N PRO A 99 -21.32 -3.37 9.18
CA PRO A 99 -21.18 -2.07 9.82
C PRO A 99 -21.28 -2.26 11.34
N VAL A 100 -20.42 -1.58 12.09
CA VAL A 100 -20.36 -1.72 13.55
C VAL A 100 -21.71 -1.33 14.16
N GLN A 101 -22.43 -2.32 14.70
CA GLN A 101 -23.77 -2.14 15.29
C GLN A 101 -23.72 -1.78 16.78
N ASP A 102 -22.59 -2.03 17.44
CA ASP A 102 -22.44 -1.77 18.88
C ASP A 102 -21.95 -0.35 19.17
N ALA A 103 -22.51 0.21 20.24
CA ALA A 103 -22.14 1.52 20.78
C ALA A 103 -20.66 1.51 21.22
N GLU A 104 -19.85 2.25 20.47
CA GLU A 104 -18.42 2.56 20.67
C GLU A 104 -17.39 1.45 20.39
N PRO A 105 -17.10 1.14 19.11
CA PRO A 105 -15.77 0.65 18.75
C PRO A 105 -14.72 1.73 19.08
N ILE A 106 -13.68 1.34 19.84
CA ILE A 106 -12.58 2.26 20.19
C ILE A 106 -11.72 2.56 18.94
N ALA A 107 -11.63 1.61 18.00
CA ALA A 107 -10.86 1.76 16.77
C ALA A 107 -11.49 1.02 15.58
N LYS A 108 -11.30 1.55 14.37
CA LYS A 108 -11.74 0.92 13.12
C LYS A 108 -10.66 -0.01 12.57
N LEU A 109 -11.06 -1.20 12.12
CA LEU A 109 -10.22 -2.16 11.40
C LEU A 109 -10.60 -2.20 9.93
N TYR A 110 -9.65 -1.86 9.06
CA TYR A 110 -9.78 -1.97 7.61
C TYR A 110 -8.98 -3.18 7.13
N HIS A 111 -9.66 -4.26 6.75
CA HIS A 111 -8.99 -5.48 6.32
C HIS A 111 -8.80 -5.51 4.80
N PHE A 112 -7.58 -5.82 4.35
CA PHE A 112 -7.20 -5.95 2.96
C PHE A 112 -6.66 -7.37 2.72
N ASP A 113 -7.40 -8.14 1.93
CA ASP A 113 -7.04 -9.50 1.56
C ASP A 113 -6.02 -9.51 0.41
N MET A 114 -4.81 -10.00 0.70
CA MET A 114 -3.69 -10.12 -0.24
C MET A 114 -3.77 -11.36 -1.14
N ARG A 115 -4.68 -12.31 -0.86
CA ARG A 115 -4.87 -13.49 -1.71
C ARG A 115 -5.50 -13.17 -3.06
N ARG A 116 -6.04 -11.95 -3.24
CA ARG A 116 -6.66 -11.51 -4.48
C ARG A 116 -5.60 -11.12 -5.52
N GLU A 117 -5.81 -11.50 -6.77
CA GLU A 117 -4.88 -11.17 -7.85
C GLU A 117 -4.73 -9.65 -8.04
N GLY A 118 -3.50 -9.17 -8.20
CA GLY A 118 -3.20 -7.73 -8.33
C GLY A 118 -3.39 -6.90 -7.05
N ALA A 119 -3.47 -7.55 -5.87
CA ALA A 119 -3.73 -6.88 -4.60
C ALA A 119 -2.69 -5.80 -4.23
N SER A 120 -1.39 -6.04 -4.43
CA SER A 120 -0.32 -5.14 -3.94
C SER A 120 -0.47 -3.70 -4.45
N GLN A 121 -0.55 -3.52 -5.78
CA GLN A 121 -0.66 -2.20 -6.43
C GLN A 121 -1.98 -1.50 -6.11
N THR A 122 -3.06 -2.27 -5.98
CA THR A 122 -4.40 -1.73 -5.75
C THR A 122 -4.62 -1.36 -4.28
N ILE A 123 -4.05 -2.12 -3.33
CA ILE A 123 -4.12 -1.82 -1.89
C ILE A 123 -3.46 -0.49 -1.57
N LEU A 124 -2.32 -0.19 -2.18
CA LEU A 124 -1.65 1.09 -1.96
C LEU A 124 -2.56 2.27 -2.35
N ALA A 125 -3.21 2.20 -3.51
CA ALA A 125 -4.14 3.23 -3.95
C ALA A 125 -5.34 3.37 -2.99
N ASP A 126 -5.86 2.25 -2.50
CA ASP A 126 -6.99 2.24 -1.56
C ASP A 126 -6.59 2.74 -0.16
N LEU A 127 -5.40 2.42 0.33
CA LEU A 127 -4.85 2.95 1.59
C LEU A 127 -4.62 4.46 1.51
N GLN A 128 -4.12 4.96 0.38
CA GLN A 128 -3.97 6.39 0.14
C GLN A 128 -5.32 7.10 0.05
N ALA A 129 -6.31 6.50 -0.62
CA ALA A 129 -7.67 7.01 -0.65
C ALA A 129 -8.28 7.04 0.76
N LEU A 130 -8.07 5.99 1.55
CA LEU A 130 -8.51 5.92 2.93
C LEU A 130 -7.85 7.01 3.79
N LEU A 131 -6.54 7.20 3.66
CA LEU A 131 -5.82 8.29 4.32
C LEU A 131 -6.40 9.66 3.93
N ALA A 132 -6.67 9.89 2.63
CA ALA A 132 -7.23 11.13 2.13
C ALA A 132 -8.63 11.42 2.70
N THR A 133 -9.50 10.40 2.83
CA THR A 133 -10.82 10.58 3.46
C THR A 133 -10.74 10.95 4.94
N ARG A 134 -9.63 10.63 5.61
CA ARG A 134 -9.40 10.94 7.02
C ARG A 134 -8.70 12.28 7.24
N GLN A 135 -8.10 12.85 6.19
CA GLN A 135 -7.55 14.19 6.25
C GLN A 135 -8.70 15.18 6.15
N THR A 136 -9.11 15.78 7.27
CA THR A 136 -10.07 16.88 7.26
C THR A 136 -9.37 18.12 6.66
N PRO A 137 -9.75 18.60 5.46
CA PRO A 137 -9.18 19.83 4.93
C PRO A 137 -9.72 20.99 5.76
N THR A 138 -8.90 21.53 6.66
CA THR A 138 -9.25 22.75 7.40
C THR A 138 -9.07 23.95 6.48
N PHE A 139 -10.17 24.57 6.05
CA PHE A 139 -10.14 25.88 5.42
C PHE A 139 -10.22 26.96 6.49
N GLN A 140 -9.37 27.99 6.40
CA GLN A 140 -9.51 29.15 7.27
C GLN A 140 -10.69 29.99 6.80
N ILE A 141 -11.74 30.06 7.62
CA ILE A 141 -12.76 31.09 7.48
C ILE A 141 -12.17 32.36 8.10
N GLY A 142 -11.40 33.11 7.30
CA GLY A 142 -11.01 34.47 7.65
C GLY A 142 -12.23 35.38 7.68
N ALA A 143 -12.36 36.19 8.72
CA ALA A 143 -13.42 37.19 8.84
C ALA A 143 -13.36 38.19 7.67
N GLY A 144 -14.45 38.32 6.93
CA GLY A 144 -14.69 39.44 6.01
C GLY A 144 -14.49 39.13 4.53
N GLY A 145 -15.55 38.64 3.87
CA GLY A 145 -15.61 38.58 2.41
C GLY A 145 -16.64 37.58 1.93
N SER A 146 -17.88 38.03 1.74
CA SER A 146 -18.96 37.23 1.15
C SER A 146 -18.60 36.87 -0.29
N ALA A 147 -17.97 35.71 -0.50
CA ALA A 147 -17.76 35.13 -1.81
C ALA A 147 -18.72 33.94 -1.99
N LYS A 148 -19.70 34.13 -2.87
CA LYS A 148 -20.70 33.14 -3.30
C LYS A 148 -20.01 31.82 -3.71
N PRO A 149 -20.56 30.64 -3.36
CA PRO A 149 -20.00 29.38 -3.83
C PRO A 149 -20.15 29.28 -5.36
N MET A 150 -19.04 29.31 -6.08
CA MET A 150 -19.02 29.04 -7.52
C MET A 150 -19.08 27.53 -7.74
N ARG A 151 -20.23 27.08 -8.24
CA ARG A 151 -20.48 25.71 -8.67
C ARG A 151 -19.50 25.37 -9.80
N ALA A 152 -18.65 24.38 -9.60
CA ALA A 152 -17.76 23.89 -10.64
C ALA A 152 -18.60 23.29 -11.79
N SER A 153 -18.58 23.95 -12.95
CA SER A 153 -19.17 23.44 -14.18
C SER A 153 -18.30 22.32 -14.75
N ALA A 154 -18.91 21.18 -15.03
CA ALA A 154 -18.28 20.04 -15.71
C ALA A 154 -17.74 20.46 -17.10
N PRO A 155 -16.60 19.91 -17.57
CA PRO A 155 -16.14 20.16 -18.92
C PRO A 155 -17.05 19.46 -19.93
N ALA A 156 -17.64 20.26 -20.83
CA ALA A 156 -18.41 19.77 -21.97
C ALA A 156 -17.48 19.22 -23.07
N ALA A 157 -17.89 18.10 -23.67
CA ALA A 157 -17.23 17.46 -24.80
C ALA A 157 -17.18 18.38 -26.04
N PRO A 158 -16.08 18.42 -26.80
CA PRO A 158 -16.04 19.17 -28.06
C PRO A 158 -16.71 18.37 -29.19
N LYS A 159 -17.80 18.93 -29.73
CA LYS A 159 -18.41 18.52 -30.99
C LYS A 159 -17.58 19.04 -32.16
N ALA A 160 -17.36 18.15 -33.12
CA ALA A 160 -16.72 18.39 -34.41
C ALA A 160 -17.43 19.46 -35.25
N GLN A 161 -16.63 20.26 -35.97
CA GLN A 161 -17.09 20.95 -37.18
C GLN A 161 -15.97 20.99 -38.22
N SER A 162 -16.24 20.29 -39.32
CA SER A 162 -15.45 20.25 -40.55
C SER A 162 -15.51 21.57 -41.30
N LYS A 163 -14.37 22.01 -41.85
CA LYS A 163 -14.35 22.87 -43.04
C LYS A 163 -13.15 22.51 -43.93
N VAL A 164 -13.41 22.47 -45.23
CA VAL A 164 -12.72 21.77 -46.32
C VAL A 164 -11.66 22.64 -47.01
N ALA A 165 -10.44 22.07 -47.22
CA ALA A 165 -9.44 22.13 -48.33
C ALA A 165 -9.07 23.48 -49.03
N PRO A 166 -7.86 23.67 -49.66
CA PRO A 166 -7.07 22.67 -50.43
C PRO A 166 -5.51 22.67 -50.34
N ILE A 167 -4.97 21.44 -50.52
CA ILE A 167 -3.73 20.96 -51.18
C ILE A 167 -2.51 21.90 -51.30
N GLN A 168 -1.35 21.45 -50.76
CA GLN A 168 -0.06 21.51 -51.47
C GLN A 168 0.85 20.34 -51.04
N ASN A 169 1.21 19.51 -52.02
CA ASN A 169 2.19 18.44 -51.93
C ASN A 169 3.60 19.01 -51.70
N MET A 170 4.29 18.60 -50.64
CA MET A 170 5.75 18.42 -50.65
C MET A 170 6.16 17.33 -49.65
N THR A 171 6.70 16.23 -50.17
CA THR A 171 7.52 15.24 -49.46
C THR A 171 8.81 15.90 -48.96
N PRO A 172 9.32 15.52 -47.77
CA PRO A 172 10.55 14.72 -47.78
C PRO A 172 10.70 13.68 -46.65
N SER A 173 11.32 12.56 -47.02
CA SER A 173 12.23 11.64 -46.29
C SER A 173 12.11 11.39 -44.78
N PRO A 174 12.08 10.11 -44.34
CA PRO A 174 12.17 9.74 -42.92
C PRO A 174 13.63 9.72 -42.45
N ALA A 175 13.97 10.59 -41.50
CA ALA A 175 15.20 10.51 -40.73
C ALA A 175 15.00 9.57 -39.52
N LYS A 176 15.81 8.51 -39.47
CA LYS A 176 16.05 7.66 -38.29
C LYS A 176 16.50 8.51 -37.08
N PRO A 177 16.01 8.19 -35.88
CA PRO A 177 16.81 8.31 -34.67
C PRO A 177 17.12 6.92 -34.10
N SER A 178 18.40 6.75 -33.82
CA SER A 178 19.07 5.57 -33.30
C SER A 178 18.47 5.07 -31.97
N ALA A 179 18.19 3.77 -31.90
CA ALA A 179 18.00 3.06 -30.65
C ALA A 179 19.36 2.93 -29.95
N ALA A 180 19.58 3.70 -28.88
CA ALA A 180 20.66 3.44 -27.95
C ALA A 180 20.18 2.37 -26.95
N VAL A 181 20.54 1.13 -27.24
CA VAL A 181 20.52 0.01 -26.30
C VAL A 181 21.50 0.35 -25.17
N VAL A 182 20.98 0.54 -23.96
CA VAL A 182 21.81 0.63 -22.76
C VAL A 182 22.18 -0.80 -22.38
N SER A 183 23.37 -1.24 -22.80
CA SER A 183 23.97 -2.48 -22.34
C SER A 183 24.36 -2.36 -20.86
N PRO A 184 24.09 -3.37 -20.00
CA PRO A 184 24.71 -3.44 -18.69
C PRO A 184 26.23 -3.65 -18.83
N PRO A 185 27.06 -3.19 -17.88
CA PRO A 185 28.51 -3.31 -17.95
C PRO A 185 28.94 -4.79 -17.96
N PRO A 186 29.98 -5.16 -18.70
CA PRO A 186 30.54 -6.51 -18.64
C PRO A 186 31.18 -6.73 -17.27
N LEU A 187 30.71 -7.77 -16.58
CA LEU A 187 31.36 -8.31 -15.40
C LEU A 187 32.79 -8.74 -15.76
N THR A 188 33.77 -8.24 -15.02
CA THR A 188 35.14 -8.72 -15.11
C THR A 188 35.21 -10.15 -14.56
N PRO A 189 36.13 -11.02 -15.05
CA PRO A 189 36.20 -12.44 -14.66
C PRO A 189 36.56 -12.69 -13.19
N ASN A 190 36.72 -11.63 -12.39
CA ASN A 190 37.24 -11.68 -11.04
C ASN A 190 36.14 -11.57 -9.95
N GLN A 191 34.86 -11.48 -10.33
CA GLN A 191 33.74 -11.44 -9.37
C GLN A 191 32.97 -12.76 -9.27
N ALA A 192 33.16 -13.69 -10.20
CA ALA A 192 32.57 -15.04 -10.11
C ALA A 192 33.28 -15.90 -9.06
N THR A 193 34.58 -15.66 -8.83
CA THR A 193 35.41 -16.37 -7.84
C THR A 193 35.15 -15.93 -6.40
N ASP A 194 34.51 -14.77 -6.19
CA ASP A 194 34.20 -14.23 -4.87
C ASP A 194 32.94 -14.88 -4.26
N LEU A 195 32.00 -15.36 -5.09
CA LEU A 195 30.78 -16.02 -4.62
C LEU A 195 31.04 -17.45 -4.14
N ASP A 196 31.89 -18.22 -4.83
CA ASP A 196 32.29 -19.56 -4.37
C ASP A 196 33.06 -19.48 -3.03
N ALA A 197 33.91 -18.47 -2.85
CA ALA A 197 34.63 -18.24 -1.60
C ALA A 197 33.70 -17.85 -0.42
N LEU A 198 32.56 -17.21 -0.70
CA LEU A 198 31.55 -16.87 0.30
C LEU A 198 30.66 -18.08 0.66
N VAL A 199 30.50 -19.04 -0.24
CA VAL A 199 29.81 -20.32 0.04
C VAL A 199 30.69 -21.21 0.93
N ASP A 200 31.99 -21.29 0.64
CA ASP A 200 32.94 -22.03 1.47
C ASP A 200 33.08 -21.45 2.90
N GLN A 201 32.94 -20.13 3.08
CA GLN A 201 32.95 -19.49 4.41
C GLN A 201 31.66 -19.69 5.22
N LEU A 202 30.53 -20.01 4.58
CA LEU A 202 29.28 -20.31 5.28
C LEU A 202 29.25 -21.74 5.83
N ASP A 203 29.92 -22.69 5.16
CA ASP A 203 30.08 -24.06 5.65
C ASP A 203 31.03 -24.16 6.86
N GLU A 204 31.93 -23.18 7.07
CA GLU A 204 32.87 -23.16 8.20
C GLU A 204 32.29 -22.55 9.49
N LEU A 205 31.06 -22.01 9.44
CA LEU A 205 30.38 -21.36 10.57
C LEU A 205 29.43 -22.29 11.36
N ASP A 206 29.41 -23.59 11.02
CA ASP A 206 28.62 -24.63 11.71
C ASP A 206 29.52 -25.69 12.39
N LEU A 207 30.45 -25.22 13.24
CA LEU A 207 31.23 -26.03 14.18
C LEU A 207 31.20 -25.46 15.61
#